data_AF-A0A1D6GLV8-F1
#
_entry.id   AF-A0A1D6GLV8-F1
#
_cell.length_a   1.000
_cell.length_b   1.000
_cell.length_c   1.000
_cell.angle_alpha   90.00
_cell.angle_beta   90.00
_cell.angle_gamma   90.00
#
_symmetry.space_group_name_H-M   'P 1'
#
loop_
_entity.id
_entity.type
_entity.pdbx_description
1 polymer ?
#
loop_
_entity_poly.entity_id
_entity_poly.type
_entity_poly.pdbx_seq_one_letter_code
_entity_poly.pdbx_strand_id
1 'polypeptide(L)'
;MTIPKGTLFPMCGMNLAFDRDLIGPAMYFGLMGDGQPIGRYDDMWAGWCVKVICDHLSLGVKTGLPYIWHSKASNPFVNLKKEYKGIFWQEDIIPFFQNVTIPKDCDTVQKCYIYLSGQVKEKLGKIDPYFAKLGDAMVTWIEAWDELNPAGPAAGKDKAK
;
A
#
# COMPACT_ATOMS: atom_id res chain seq x y z
N MET A 1 -12.22 -8.09 12.60
CA MET A 1 -11.40 -9.32 12.65
C MET A 1 -9.95 -8.94 12.40
N THR A 2 -9.00 -9.52 13.13
CA THR A 2 -7.56 -9.26 12.91
C THR A 2 -7.08 -10.06 11.71
N ILE A 3 -6.31 -9.42 10.83
CA ILE A 3 -5.72 -10.08 9.67
C ILE A 3 -4.42 -10.76 10.13
N PRO A 4 -4.24 -12.08 9.93
CA PRO A 4 -3.03 -12.77 10.36
C PRO A 4 -1.75 -12.21 9.71
N LYS A 5 -0.63 -12.33 10.40
CA LYS A 5 0.70 -12.00 9.86
C LYS A 5 0.99 -12.83 8.60
N GLY A 6 1.56 -12.22 7.57
CA GLY A 6 1.86 -12.87 6.28
C GLY A 6 0.64 -13.07 5.38
N THR A 7 -0.56 -12.66 5.79
CA THR A 7 -1.77 -12.76 4.97
C THR A 7 -2.11 -11.40 4.35
N LEU A 8 -2.23 -11.36 3.03
CA LEU A 8 -2.73 -10.19 2.30
C LEU A 8 -4.26 -10.10 2.39
N PHE A 9 -4.80 -8.92 2.11
CA PHE A 9 -6.23 -8.69 2.15
C PHE A 9 -6.67 -7.69 1.07
N PRO A 10 -7.91 -7.77 0.58
CA PRO A 10 -8.45 -6.80 -0.36
C PRO A 10 -8.93 -5.56 0.41
N MET A 11 -8.01 -4.62 0.66
CA MET A 11 -8.34 -3.35 1.31
C MET A 11 -9.32 -2.55 0.44
N CYS A 12 -10.29 -1.90 1.08
CA CYS A 12 -11.28 -1.05 0.41
C CYS A 12 -11.09 0.40 0.85
N GLY A 13 -10.80 1.29 -0.10
CA GLY A 13 -10.57 2.71 0.20
C GLY A 13 -11.81 3.48 0.71
N MET A 14 -13.02 2.98 0.44
CA MET A 14 -14.27 3.66 0.81
C MET A 14 -14.60 3.60 2.31
N ASN A 15 -14.05 2.62 3.05
CA ASN A 15 -14.30 2.45 4.48
C ASN A 15 -12.99 2.10 5.18
N LEU A 16 -12.08 3.07 5.17
CA LEU A 16 -10.73 2.94 5.69
C LEU A 16 -10.52 3.91 6.87
N ALA A 17 -9.96 3.39 7.95
CA ALA A 17 -9.44 4.18 9.05
C ALA A 17 -8.03 3.69 9.38
N PHE A 18 -7.13 4.60 9.68
CA PHE A 18 -5.76 4.29 10.05
C PHE A 18 -5.24 5.31 11.07
N ASP A 19 -4.27 4.89 11.87
CA ASP A 19 -3.54 5.79 12.73
C ASP A 19 -2.47 6.50 11.90
N ARG A 20 -2.63 7.82 11.79
CA ARG A 20 -1.79 8.68 10.96
C ARG A 20 -0.32 8.63 11.36
N ASP A 21 -0.05 8.58 12.65
CA ASP A 21 1.31 8.63 13.18
C ASP A 21 1.99 7.26 13.07
N LEU A 22 1.20 6.17 13.15
CA LEU A 22 1.73 4.80 13.05
C LEU A 22 1.96 4.31 11.62
N ILE A 23 1.14 4.71 10.64
CA ILE A 23 1.20 4.14 9.27
C ILE A 23 0.93 5.13 8.15
N GLY A 24 0.63 6.39 8.45
CA GLY A 24 0.31 7.43 7.48
C GLY A 24 1.28 7.54 6.30
N PRO A 25 2.62 7.48 6.48
CA PRO A 25 3.57 7.56 5.37
C PRO A 25 3.38 6.45 4.32
N ALA A 26 2.90 5.27 4.70
CA ALA A 26 2.66 4.17 3.76
C ALA A 26 1.29 4.24 3.06
N MET A 27 0.43 5.20 3.43
CA MET A 27 -0.94 5.31 2.93
C MET A 27 -1.01 6.04 1.60
N TYR A 28 -0.51 5.39 0.54
CA TYR A 28 -0.52 5.90 -0.83
C TYR A 28 -1.10 4.87 -1.80
N PHE A 29 -2.13 5.29 -2.53
CA PHE A 29 -2.94 4.47 -3.45
C PHE A 29 -2.28 4.30 -4.84
N GLY A 30 -1.08 4.87 -5.01
CA GLY A 30 -0.39 4.85 -6.29
C GLY A 30 -0.88 5.93 -7.24
N LEU A 31 -0.44 5.85 -8.48
CA LEU A 31 -0.75 6.85 -9.50
C LEU A 31 -2.18 6.65 -9.99
N MET A 32 -3.05 7.57 -9.60
CA MET A 32 -4.46 7.60 -10.00
C MET A 32 -4.73 8.67 -11.05
N GLY A 33 -5.85 8.53 -11.76
CA GLY A 33 -6.30 9.51 -12.76
C GLY A 33 -6.52 8.91 -14.14
N ASP A 34 -6.94 9.75 -15.09
CA ASP A 34 -7.19 9.31 -16.46
C ASP A 34 -5.91 8.75 -17.10
N GLY A 35 -6.07 7.63 -17.81
CA GLY A 35 -4.96 6.91 -18.42
C GLY A 35 -4.06 6.10 -17.46
N GLN A 36 -4.29 6.10 -16.14
CA GLN A 36 -3.51 5.25 -15.23
C GLN A 36 -4.00 3.79 -15.25
N PRO A 37 -3.10 2.82 -15.45
CA PRO A 37 -3.47 1.43 -15.73
C PRO A 37 -3.86 0.62 -14.48
N ILE A 38 -3.55 1.09 -13.27
CA ILE A 38 -3.87 0.37 -12.02
C ILE A 38 -5.37 0.32 -11.73
N GLY A 39 -6.14 1.28 -12.26
CA GLY A 39 -7.60 1.26 -12.21
C GLY A 39 -8.14 1.10 -10.79
N ARG A 40 -8.93 0.04 -10.56
CA ARG A 40 -9.61 -0.27 -9.28
C ARG A 40 -8.79 -1.14 -8.32
N TYR A 41 -7.50 -1.34 -8.59
CA TYR A 41 -6.61 -2.15 -7.75
C TYR A 41 -5.66 -1.29 -6.90
N ASP A 42 -5.87 0.02 -6.91
CA ASP A 42 -5.11 1.04 -6.19
C ASP A 42 -5.26 0.91 -4.67
N ASP A 43 -6.47 0.63 -4.18
CA ASP A 43 -6.73 0.40 -2.76
C ASP A 43 -6.15 -0.94 -2.27
N MET A 44 -6.27 -2.00 -3.08
CA MET A 44 -5.60 -3.28 -2.82
C MET A 44 -4.08 -3.11 -2.74
N TRP A 45 -3.49 -2.36 -3.69
CA TRP A 45 -2.06 -2.04 -3.69
C TRP A 45 -1.61 -1.30 -2.43
N ALA A 46 -2.30 -0.22 -2.05
CA ALA A 46 -2.02 0.49 -0.80
C ALA A 46 -2.13 -0.45 0.41
N GLY A 47 -3.16 -1.29 0.42
CA GLY A 47 -3.44 -2.24 1.49
C GLY A 47 -2.32 -3.26 1.65
N TRP A 48 -1.76 -3.76 0.56
CA TRP A 48 -0.65 -4.70 0.57
C TRP A 48 0.66 -4.07 1.00
N CYS A 49 0.97 -2.86 0.51
CA CYS A 49 2.11 -2.08 1.00
C CYS A 49 2.02 -1.86 2.52
N VAL A 50 0.88 -1.39 3.01
CA VAL A 50 0.62 -1.19 4.43
C VAL A 50 0.75 -2.51 5.19
N LYS A 51 0.19 -3.61 4.66
CA LYS A 51 0.19 -4.89 5.36
C LYS A 51 1.59 -5.43 5.59
N VAL A 52 2.45 -5.43 4.56
CA VAL A 52 3.81 -5.97 4.70
C VAL A 52 4.65 -5.11 5.67
N ILE A 53 4.43 -3.80 5.68
CA ILE A 53 5.10 -2.89 6.61
C ILE A 53 4.59 -3.08 8.04
N CYS A 54 3.27 -3.19 8.23
CA CYS A 54 2.68 -3.47 9.54
C CYS A 54 3.20 -4.80 10.10
N ASP A 55 3.28 -5.85 9.28
CA ASP A 55 3.79 -7.15 9.72
C ASP A 55 5.26 -7.11 10.13
N HIS A 56 6.06 -6.30 9.44
CA HIS A 56 7.47 -6.05 9.75
C HIS A 56 7.63 -5.28 11.07
N LEU A 57 6.86 -4.21 11.24
CA LEU A 57 6.89 -3.34 12.43
C LEU A 57 6.03 -3.86 13.60
N SER A 58 5.46 -5.06 13.48
CA SER A 58 4.58 -5.67 14.49
C SER A 58 3.33 -4.84 14.82
N LEU A 59 2.79 -4.14 13.83
CA LEU A 59 1.52 -3.40 13.90
C LEU A 59 0.36 -4.28 13.44
N GLY A 60 -0.81 -4.06 14.03
CA GLY A 60 -2.02 -4.84 13.73
C GLY A 60 -2.86 -4.20 12.62
N VAL A 61 -3.40 -5.05 11.72
CA VAL A 61 -4.42 -4.65 10.74
C VAL A 61 -5.72 -5.38 11.04
N LYS A 62 -6.84 -4.66 10.98
CA LYS A 62 -8.18 -5.22 11.17
C LYS A 62 -9.03 -4.99 9.94
N THR A 63 -9.84 -5.99 9.61
CA THR A 63 -10.88 -5.91 8.58
C THR A 63 -12.26 -6.10 9.19
N GLY A 64 -13.24 -5.35 8.69
CA GLY A 64 -14.65 -5.50 9.04
C GLY A 64 -15.34 -6.58 8.20
N LEU A 65 -16.54 -6.99 8.59
CA LEU A 65 -17.39 -7.78 7.70
C LEU A 65 -18.03 -6.85 6.65
N PRO A 66 -18.30 -7.35 5.44
CA PRO A 66 -19.06 -6.59 4.46
C PRO A 66 -20.51 -6.45 4.95
N TYR A 67 -20.91 -5.25 5.35
CA TYR A 67 -22.27 -4.98 5.85
C TYR A 67 -23.18 -4.29 4.82
N ILE A 68 -22.61 -3.76 3.73
CA ILE A 68 -23.34 -2.98 2.73
C ILE A 68 -23.29 -3.72 1.39
N TRP A 69 -24.48 -4.01 0.84
CA TRP A 69 -24.61 -4.45 -0.54
C TRP A 69 -24.64 -3.24 -1.46
N HIS A 70 -23.60 -3.05 -2.26
CA HIS A 70 -23.52 -1.97 -3.24
C HIS A 70 -23.77 -2.50 -4.64
N SER A 71 -25.00 -2.33 -5.15
CA SER A 71 -25.31 -2.61 -6.56
C SER A 71 -24.83 -1.44 -7.42
N LYS A 72 -23.66 -1.60 -8.07
CA LYS A 72 -23.16 -0.61 -9.03
C LYS A 72 -23.84 -0.83 -10.38
N ALA A 73 -24.50 0.20 -10.91
CA ALA A 73 -24.87 0.25 -12.32
C ALA A 73 -23.59 0.35 -13.16
N SER A 74 -23.13 -0.77 -13.71
CA SER A 74 -21.92 -0.79 -14.54
C SER A 74 -22.03 -1.85 -15.63
N ASN A 75 -21.29 -1.65 -16.72
CA ASN A 75 -21.20 -2.63 -17.80
C ASN A 75 -20.03 -3.58 -17.52
N PRO A 76 -20.26 -4.90 -17.35
CA PRO A 76 -19.21 -5.86 -17.03
C PRO A 76 -18.07 -5.89 -18.06
N PHE A 77 -18.39 -5.78 -19.35
CA PHE A 77 -17.38 -5.84 -20.42
C PHE A 77 -16.54 -4.56 -20.50
N VAL A 78 -17.13 -3.41 -20.22
CA VAL A 78 -16.38 -2.15 -20.14
C VAL A 78 -15.44 -2.16 -18.93
N ASN A 79 -15.89 -2.66 -17.78
CA ASN A 79 -15.04 -2.81 -16.60
C ASN A 79 -13.89 -3.78 -16.88
N LEU A 80 -14.18 -4.95 -17.47
CA LEU A 80 -13.16 -5.94 -17.81
C LEU A 80 -12.07 -5.34 -18.71
N LYS A 81 -12.44 -4.58 -19.75
CA LYS A 81 -11.46 -3.89 -20.62
C LYS A 81 -10.61 -2.85 -19.89
N LYS A 82 -11.13 -2.24 -18.82
CA LYS A 82 -10.38 -1.28 -17.99
C LYS A 82 -9.50 -1.98 -16.95
N GLU A 83 -9.93 -3.15 -16.48
CA GLU A 83 -9.34 -3.85 -15.33
C GLU A 83 -8.42 -5.02 -15.74
N TYR A 84 -8.43 -5.46 -17.01
CA TYR A 84 -7.71 -6.67 -17.45
C TYR A 84 -6.22 -6.68 -17.12
N LYS A 85 -5.55 -5.52 -17.21
CA LYS A 85 -4.13 -5.40 -16.85
C LYS A 85 -3.90 -5.73 -15.38
N GLY A 86 -4.75 -5.23 -14.49
CA GLY A 86 -4.65 -5.49 -13.06
C GLY A 86 -4.96 -6.94 -12.69
N ILE A 87 -5.80 -7.64 -13.46
CA ILE A 87 -5.98 -9.10 -13.32
C ILE A 87 -4.67 -9.82 -13.66
N PHE A 88 -4.06 -9.49 -14.80
CA PHE A 88 -2.81 -10.11 -15.23
C PHE A 88 -1.65 -9.82 -14.26
N TRP A 89 -1.50 -8.57 -13.84
CA TRP A 89 -0.40 -8.18 -12.93
C TRP A 89 -0.51 -8.82 -11.55
N GLN A 90 -1.71 -9.18 -11.09
CA GLN A 90 -1.87 -9.82 -9.78
C GLN A 90 -1.18 -11.17 -9.67
N GLU A 91 -1.00 -11.88 -10.78
CA GLU A 91 -0.23 -13.13 -10.83
C GLU A 91 1.22 -12.95 -10.37
N ASP A 92 1.78 -11.76 -10.55
CA ASP A 92 3.13 -11.41 -10.11
C ASP A 92 3.15 -10.57 -8.83
N ILE A 93 2.20 -9.64 -8.68
CA ILE A 93 2.14 -8.72 -7.53
C ILE A 93 1.85 -9.47 -6.23
N ILE A 94 0.92 -10.42 -6.24
CA ILE A 94 0.54 -11.16 -5.03
C ILE A 94 1.73 -11.99 -4.53
N PRO A 95 2.40 -12.83 -5.36
CA PRO A 95 3.62 -13.52 -4.94
C PRO A 95 4.73 -12.56 -4.52
N PHE A 96 4.87 -11.41 -5.19
CA PHE A 96 5.84 -10.39 -4.77
C PHE A 96 5.61 -9.94 -3.33
N PHE A 97 4.38 -9.54 -2.97
CA PHE A 97 4.07 -9.09 -1.61
C PHE A 97 4.08 -10.22 -0.58
N GLN A 98 3.76 -11.45 -0.98
CA GLN A 98 3.86 -12.61 -0.07
C GLN A 98 5.32 -12.98 0.26
N ASN A 99 6.26 -12.69 -0.64
CA ASN A 99 7.66 -13.09 -0.49
C ASN A 99 8.62 -11.93 -0.16
N VAL A 100 8.18 -10.67 -0.25
CA VAL A 100 9.02 -9.53 0.10
C VAL A 100 9.38 -9.59 1.59
N THR A 101 10.68 -9.49 1.87
CA THR A 101 11.21 -9.48 3.24
C THR A 101 11.93 -8.16 3.44
N ILE A 102 11.35 -7.30 4.28
CA ILE A 102 11.95 -6.01 4.62
C ILE A 102 13.09 -6.26 5.63
N PRO A 103 14.29 -5.70 5.40
CA PRO A 103 15.41 -5.90 6.32
C PRO A 103 15.18 -5.20 7.66
N LYS A 104 15.78 -5.75 8.73
CA LYS A 104 15.50 -5.37 10.13
C LYS A 104 15.94 -3.95 10.50
N ASP A 105 16.84 -3.37 9.72
CA ASP A 105 17.33 -1.99 9.85
C ASP A 105 16.31 -0.94 9.36
N CYS A 106 15.30 -1.36 8.59
CA CYS A 106 14.14 -0.53 8.29
C CYS A 106 13.19 -0.52 9.50
N ASP A 107 13.45 0.40 10.44
CA ASP A 107 12.75 0.53 11.72
C ASP A 107 11.63 1.59 11.74
N THR A 108 11.40 2.26 10.62
CA THR A 108 10.36 3.30 10.45
C THR A 108 9.55 3.04 9.19
N VAL A 109 8.31 3.52 9.16
CA VAL A 109 7.41 3.36 8.00
C VAL A 109 8.03 3.93 6.73
N GLN A 110 8.63 5.12 6.82
CA GLN A 110 9.33 5.77 5.70
C GLN A 110 10.44 4.88 5.14
N LYS A 111 11.35 4.38 5.99
CA LYS A 111 12.43 3.48 5.53
C LYS A 111 11.88 2.21 4.90
N CYS A 112 10.85 1.59 5.50
CA CYS A 112 10.21 0.41 4.94
C CYS A 112 9.59 0.69 3.57
N TYR A 113 8.91 1.83 3.41
CA TYR A 113 8.24 2.21 2.17
C TYR A 113 9.23 2.56 1.05
N ILE A 114 10.33 3.24 1.37
CA ILE A 114 11.44 3.51 0.43
C ILE A 114 12.14 2.20 0.02
N TYR A 115 12.39 1.30 0.97
CA TYR A 115 12.94 -0.02 0.62
C TYR A 115 12.00 -0.77 -0.33
N LEU A 116 10.71 -0.77 -0.02
CA LEU A 116 9.69 -1.42 -0.84
C LEU A 116 9.61 -0.79 -2.24
N SER A 117 9.70 0.54 -2.36
CA SER A 117 9.68 1.22 -3.66
C SER A 117 10.86 0.78 -4.55
N GLY A 118 12.05 0.60 -3.98
CA GLY A 118 13.20 0.03 -4.68
C GLY A 118 12.92 -1.38 -5.20
N GLN A 119 12.33 -2.24 -4.36
CA GLN A 119 11.94 -3.60 -4.74
C GLN A 119 10.86 -3.62 -5.83
N VAL A 120 9.89 -2.71 -5.77
CA VAL A 120 8.86 -2.54 -6.82
C VAL A 120 9.51 -2.19 -8.16
N LYS A 121 10.45 -1.24 -8.18
CA LYS A 121 11.16 -0.87 -9.42
C LYS A 121 11.96 -2.04 -10.00
N GLU A 122 12.70 -2.76 -9.15
CA GLU A 122 13.57 -3.85 -9.58
C GLU A 122 12.80 -5.08 -10.09
N LYS A 123 11.75 -5.48 -9.36
CA LYS A 123 11.02 -6.72 -9.61
C LYS A 123 9.81 -6.51 -10.51
N LEU A 124 8.96 -5.54 -10.19
CA LEU A 124 7.70 -5.30 -10.91
C LEU A 124 7.89 -4.35 -12.10
N GLY A 125 8.94 -3.52 -12.12
CA GLY A 125 9.26 -2.67 -13.27
C GLY A 125 9.53 -3.45 -14.57
N LYS A 126 9.86 -4.74 -14.48
CA LYS A 126 10.02 -5.65 -15.63
C LYS A 126 8.68 -6.08 -16.25
N ILE A 127 7.58 -5.98 -15.50
CA ILE A 127 6.24 -6.39 -15.91
C ILE A 127 5.59 -5.28 -16.73
N ASP A 128 5.62 -4.04 -16.23
CA ASP A 128 5.12 -2.87 -16.94
C ASP A 128 5.88 -1.60 -16.46
N PRO A 129 6.23 -0.66 -17.36
CA PRO A 129 6.88 0.61 -17.01
C PRO A 129 6.13 1.43 -15.95
N TYR A 130 4.81 1.22 -15.80
CA TYR A 130 4.02 1.79 -14.73
C TYR A 130 4.65 1.57 -13.35
N PHE A 131 5.16 0.37 -13.04
CA PHE A 131 5.73 0.08 -11.72
C PHE A 131 7.06 0.78 -11.46
N ALA A 132 7.85 1.02 -12.51
CA ALA A 132 9.06 1.82 -12.39
C ALA A 132 8.71 3.27 -12.00
N LYS A 133 7.73 3.86 -12.70
CA LYS A 133 7.21 5.20 -12.41
C LYS A 133 6.53 5.27 -11.04
N LEU A 134 5.77 4.22 -10.67
CA LEU A 134 5.12 4.14 -9.38
C LEU A 134 6.15 4.09 -8.25
N GLY A 135 7.23 3.34 -8.40
CA GLY A 135 8.30 3.32 -7.42
C GLY A 135 8.97 4.68 -7.22
N ASP A 136 9.16 5.46 -8.28
CA ASP A 136 9.61 6.86 -8.15
C ASP A 136 8.57 7.70 -7.39
N ALA A 137 7.30 7.57 -7.76
CA ALA A 137 6.22 8.30 -7.10
C ALA A 137 6.05 7.91 -5.61
N MET A 138 6.36 6.67 -5.23
CA MET A 138 6.38 6.23 -3.83
C MET A 138 7.47 6.95 -3.02
N VAL A 139 8.63 7.22 -3.61
CA VAL A 139 9.68 8.01 -2.96
C VAL A 139 9.23 9.46 -2.81
N THR A 140 8.73 10.06 -3.90
CA THR A 140 8.21 11.43 -3.87
C THR A 140 7.07 11.60 -2.87
N TRP A 141 6.23 10.57 -2.69
CA TRP A 141 5.19 10.59 -1.67
C TRP A 141 5.77 10.72 -0.25
N ILE A 142 6.83 9.99 0.07
CA ILE A 142 7.50 10.08 1.38
C ILE A 142 8.15 11.45 1.57
N GLU A 143 8.81 11.98 0.53
CA GLU A 143 9.40 13.33 0.57
C GLU A 143 8.33 14.39 0.86
N ALA A 144 7.22 14.36 0.13
CA ALA A 144 6.10 15.27 0.33
C ALA A 144 5.43 15.06 1.71
N TRP A 145 5.32 13.81 2.17
CA TRP A 145 4.81 13.52 3.50
C TRP A 145 5.67 14.17 4.57
N ASP A 146 6.99 13.99 4.53
CA ASP A 146 7.92 14.53 5.53
C ASP A 146 7.98 16.06 5.48
N GLU A 147 7.89 16.68 4.29
CA GLU A 147 7.80 18.14 4.14
C GLU A 147 6.54 18.72 4.81
N LEU A 148 5.39 18.06 4.62
CA LEU A 148 4.12 18.47 5.20
C LEU A 148 3.94 18.03 6.65
N ASN A 149 4.81 17.14 7.14
CA ASN A 149 4.79 16.56 8.49
C ASN A 149 6.16 16.63 9.14
N PRO A 150 6.71 17.83 9.33
CA PRO A 150 7.98 17.98 10.02
C PRO A 150 7.86 17.32 11.39
N ALA A 151 8.86 16.51 11.75
CA ALA A 151 8.91 15.88 13.05
C ALA A 151 8.79 16.97 14.12
N GLY A 152 7.70 16.95 14.89
CA GLY A 152 7.58 17.79 16.08
C GLY A 152 8.75 17.52 17.03
N PRO A 153 9.09 18.46 17.94
CA PRO A 153 10.12 18.21 18.95
C PRO A 153 9.78 16.90 19.65
N ALA A 154 10.70 15.93 19.56
CA ALA A 154 10.50 14.58 20.05
C ALA A 154 9.91 14.64 21.46
N ALA A 155 8.65 14.22 21.60
CA ALA A 155 8.02 14.10 22.90
C ALA A 155 8.95 13.23 23.76
N GLY A 156 9.45 13.82 24.84
CA GLY A 156 10.41 13.19 25.73
C GLY A 156 9.93 11.80 26.07
N LYS A 157 10.84 10.82 25.98
CA LYS A 157 10.63 9.48 26.51
C LYS A 157 10.42 9.62 28.03
N ASP A 158 9.20 9.91 28.45
CA ASP A 158 8.80 9.75 29.83
C ASP A 158 8.87 8.25 30.11
N LYS A 159 9.97 7.87 30.77
CA LYS A 159 10.14 6.57 31.39
C LYS A 159 9.03 6.45 32.42
N ALA A 160 7.95 5.75 32.06
CA ALA A 160 7.00 5.24 33.04
C ALA A 160 7.78 4.34 34.02
N LYS A 161 7.68 4.72 35.28
CA LYS A 161 8.37 4.15 36.45
C LYS A 161 7.53 3.02 37.05
#